data_AF-A0A1I0FCI0-F1
#
_entry.id   AF-A0A1I0FCI0-F1
#
_cell.length_a   1.000
_cell.length_b   1.000
_cell.length_c   1.000
_cell.angle_alpha   90.00
_cell.angle_beta   90.00
_cell.angle_gamma   90.00
#
_symmetry.space_group_name_H-M   'P 1'
#
loop_
_entity.id
_entity.type
_entity.pdbx_description
1 polymer ?
#
loop_
_entity_poly.entity_id
_entity_poly.type
_entity_poly.pdbx_seq_one_letter_code
_entity_poly.pdbx_strand_id
1 'polypeptide(L)'
;MENQKPNSISKVHNLIIEKGLRFIPLGFILVAVIIKFFSFQIGSVELFYIGVHKFLSEIIFTQTRLEMLSTISVVLIGFNVTIMSVFGSSYSQAIIRISEENLSANFITYSKNSLVASFVFFIITMFFDAIPLEFFIFIYTTSFLTIIVEFIRFTAVVLKMYEVNIDSASDAVKIQEEERKELIGLLREIKDIYSIQNIQSNTDHYDKMKEAMKKEKKTAKKI
;
A
#
# COMPACT_ATOMS: atom_id res chain seq x y z
N MET A 1 -12.52 -17.38 -12.95
CA MET A 1 -11.68 -16.85 -11.86
C MET A 1 -11.06 -18.02 -11.12
N GLU A 2 -9.81 -18.35 -11.46
CA GLU A 2 -9.05 -19.36 -10.73
C GLU A 2 -8.65 -18.77 -9.37
N ASN A 3 -9.21 -19.32 -8.29
CA ASN A 3 -8.76 -19.04 -6.93
C ASN A 3 -7.30 -19.48 -6.79
N GLN A 4 -6.35 -18.56 -6.96
CA GLN A 4 -4.97 -18.80 -6.56
C GLN A 4 -4.95 -19.05 -5.06
N LYS A 5 -4.83 -20.33 -4.67
CA LYS A 5 -4.62 -20.73 -3.29
C LYS A 5 -3.38 -19.98 -2.78
N PRO A 6 -3.47 -19.20 -1.69
CA PRO A 6 -2.31 -18.52 -1.14
C PRO A 6 -1.23 -19.56 -0.82
N ASN A 7 -0.09 -19.43 -1.50
CA ASN A 7 1.08 -20.29 -1.34
C ASN A 7 1.43 -20.44 0.14
N SER A 8 1.67 -21.66 0.62
CA SER A 8 1.93 -21.93 2.05
C SER A 8 3.08 -21.11 2.63
N ILE A 9 4.04 -20.73 1.79
CA ILE A 9 5.18 -19.87 2.11
C ILE A 9 4.74 -18.42 2.45
N SER A 10 3.74 -17.86 1.76
CA SER A 10 3.26 -16.50 2.04
C SER A 10 2.51 -16.43 3.38
N LYS A 11 1.83 -17.51 3.78
CA LYS A 11 1.18 -17.60 5.08
C LYS A 11 2.18 -17.60 6.23
N VAL A 12 3.27 -18.37 6.12
CA VAL A 12 4.32 -18.43 7.16
C VAL A 12 5.06 -17.09 7.26
N HIS A 13 5.42 -16.49 6.13
CA HIS A 13 6.07 -15.18 6.07
C HIS A 13 5.22 -14.09 6.73
N ASN A 14 3.92 -14.03 6.43
CA ASN A 14 3.01 -13.08 7.06
C ASN A 14 2.85 -13.32 8.56
N LEU A 15 2.83 -14.57 9.01
CA LEU A 15 2.68 -14.89 10.43
C LEU A 15 3.92 -14.51 11.25
N ILE A 16 5.13 -14.67 10.68
CA ILE A 16 6.39 -14.24 11.29
C ILE A 16 6.46 -12.72 11.38
N ILE A 17 6.10 -12.00 10.30
CA ILE A 17 6.13 -10.53 10.27
C ILE A 17 5.07 -9.95 11.22
N GLU A 18 3.86 -10.51 11.25
CA GLU A 18 2.77 -9.97 12.06
C GLU A 18 2.89 -10.29 13.55
N LYS A 19 3.34 -11.49 13.91
CA LYS A 19 3.38 -11.95 15.31
C LYS A 19 4.79 -12.11 15.86
N GLY A 20 5.72 -12.65 15.09
CA GLY A 20 7.07 -12.99 15.58
C GLY A 20 7.95 -11.76 15.85
N LEU A 21 8.02 -10.84 14.88
CA LEU A 21 8.93 -9.69 14.97
C LEU A 21 8.66 -8.78 16.19
N ARG A 22 7.41 -8.68 16.63
CA ARG A 22 7.01 -7.83 17.76
C ARG A 22 7.70 -8.21 19.08
N PHE A 23 8.09 -9.47 19.24
CA PHE A 23 8.74 -9.95 20.45
C PHE A 23 10.25 -9.70 20.48
N ILE A 24 10.88 -9.32 19.36
CA ILE A 24 12.34 -9.12 19.30
C ILE A 24 12.81 -8.01 20.25
N PRO A 25 12.25 -6.79 20.23
CA PRO A 25 12.70 -5.73 21.14
C PRO A 25 12.44 -6.07 22.61
N LEU A 26 11.28 -6.68 22.89
CA LEU A 26 10.90 -7.15 24.23
C LEU A 26 11.85 -8.24 24.75
N GLY A 27 12.21 -9.21 23.91
CA GLY A 27 13.17 -10.25 24.24
C GLY A 27 14.55 -9.68 24.51
N PHE A 28 15.00 -8.73 23.68
CA PHE A 28 16.29 -8.07 23.86
C PHE A 28 16.38 -7.32 25.20
N ILE A 29 15.39 -6.49 25.53
CA ILE A 29 15.42 -5.74 26.81
C ILE A 29 15.31 -6.67 28.02
N LEU A 30 14.51 -7.74 27.93
CA LEU A 30 14.40 -8.73 29.00
C LEU A 30 15.76 -9.41 29.26
N VAL A 31 16.43 -9.84 28.19
CA VAL A 31 17.77 -10.44 28.28
C VAL A 31 18.78 -9.43 28.83
N ALA A 32 18.74 -8.16 28.40
CA ALA A 32 19.62 -7.11 28.92
C ALA A 32 19.41 -6.84 30.42
N VAL A 33 18.16 -6.83 30.89
CA VAL A 33 17.83 -6.69 32.32
C VAL A 33 18.35 -7.89 33.12
N ILE A 34 18.16 -9.11 32.62
CA ILE A 34 18.66 -10.33 33.26
C ILE A 34 20.19 -10.28 33.38
N ILE A 35 20.89 -9.94 32.29
CA ILE A 35 22.36 -9.83 32.29
C ILE A 35 22.81 -8.79 33.32
N LYS A 36 22.18 -7.61 33.34
CA LYS A 36 22.50 -6.55 34.31
C LYS A 36 22.24 -6.98 35.76
N PHE A 37 21.21 -7.77 36.02
CA PHE A 37 20.92 -8.25 37.37
C PHE A 37 21.99 -9.26 37.83
N PHE A 38 22.36 -10.22 36.98
CA PHE A 38 23.36 -11.24 37.30
C PHE A 38 24.80 -10.74 37.27
N SER A 39 25.10 -9.64 36.56
CA SER A 39 26.44 -9.06 36.53
C SER A 39 26.93 -8.61 37.91
N PHE A 40 26.03 -8.22 38.82
CA PHE A 40 26.39 -7.85 40.18
C PHE A 40 26.85 -9.03 41.05
N GLN A 41 26.53 -10.26 40.65
CA GLN A 41 26.81 -11.47 41.45
C GLN A 41 27.92 -12.33 40.86
N ILE A 42 28.15 -12.26 39.55
CA ILE A 42 29.04 -13.16 38.82
C ILE A 42 30.00 -12.36 37.94
N GLY A 43 31.29 -12.35 38.27
CA GLY A 43 32.30 -11.54 37.56
C GLY A 43 32.47 -11.87 36.06
N SER A 44 32.20 -13.11 35.63
CA SER A 44 32.20 -13.45 34.20
C SER A 44 31.02 -12.81 33.44
N VAL A 45 29.87 -12.64 34.09
CA VAL A 45 28.70 -11.96 33.53
C VAL A 45 28.93 -10.45 33.47
N GLU A 46 29.64 -9.89 34.46
CA GLU A 46 30.08 -8.50 34.44
C GLU A 46 31.02 -8.19 33.25
N LEU A 47 32.03 -9.03 33.02
CA LEU A 47 32.91 -8.90 31.86
C LEU A 47 32.13 -8.98 30.53
N PHE A 48 31.15 -9.88 30.45
CA PHE A 48 30.28 -9.97 29.29
C PHE A 48 29.41 -8.72 29.11
N TYR A 49 28.79 -8.21 30.18
CA TYR A 49 28.00 -6.98 30.16
C TYR A 49 28.84 -5.78 29.67
N ILE A 50 30.04 -5.60 30.21
CA ILE A 50 30.95 -4.52 29.81
C ILE A 50 31.36 -4.68 28.33
N GLY A 51 31.64 -5.91 27.89
CA GLY A 51 31.96 -6.20 26.49
C GLY A 51 30.83 -5.84 25.53
N VAL A 52 29.58 -6.22 25.87
CA VAL A 52 28.40 -5.87 25.09
C VAL A 52 28.15 -4.36 25.11
N HIS A 53 28.28 -3.70 26.26
CA HIS A 53 28.14 -2.26 26.38
C HIS A 53 29.13 -1.55 25.46
N LYS A 54 30.42 -1.88 25.54
CA LYS A 54 31.46 -1.30 24.68
C LYS A 54 31.21 -1.55 23.20
N PHE A 55 30.80 -2.76 22.83
CA PHE A 55 30.42 -3.07 21.46
C PHE A 55 29.29 -2.15 20.96
N LEU A 56 28.25 -1.95 21.77
CA LEU A 56 27.13 -1.08 21.41
C LEU A 56 27.55 0.40 21.36
N SER A 57 28.28 0.91 22.36
CA SER A 57 28.63 2.33 22.45
C SER A 57 29.76 2.75 21.50
N GLU A 58 30.78 1.91 21.32
CA GLU A 58 32.00 2.27 20.58
C GLU A 58 31.99 1.75 19.13
N ILE A 59 31.25 0.67 18.83
CA ILE A 59 31.23 0.09 17.49
C ILE A 59 29.92 0.39 16.77
N ILE A 60 28.76 0.25 17.42
CA ILE A 60 27.45 0.41 16.76
C ILE A 60 27.00 1.87 16.78
N PHE A 61 26.96 2.51 17.95
CA PHE A 61 26.37 3.84 18.18
C PHE A 61 27.44 4.91 18.43
N THR A 62 28.41 5.00 17.53
CA THR A 62 29.39 6.11 17.56
C THR A 62 28.70 7.46 17.33
N GLN A 63 29.30 8.54 17.81
CA GLN A 63 28.71 9.89 17.75
C GLN A 63 28.33 10.32 16.32
N THR A 64 29.17 10.04 15.34
CA THR A 64 28.88 10.26 13.91
C THR A 64 27.70 9.45 13.38
N ARG A 65 27.40 8.29 13.96
CA ARG A 65 26.24 7.48 13.58
C ARG A 65 24.97 7.93 14.27
N LEU A 66 25.04 8.57 15.43
CA LEU A 66 23.86 9.14 16.11
C LEU A 66 23.21 10.25 15.27
N GLU A 67 24.00 11.15 14.67
CA GLU A 67 23.50 12.19 13.76
C GLU A 67 22.80 11.59 12.52
N MET A 68 23.41 10.53 11.96
CA MET A 68 22.82 9.78 10.84
C MET A 68 21.51 9.10 11.25
N LEU A 69 21.44 8.50 12.45
CA LEU A 69 20.23 7.86 12.97
C LEU A 69 19.11 8.87 13.23
N SER A 70 19.43 10.08 13.70
CA SER A 70 18.47 11.18 13.82
C SER A 70 17.89 11.56 12.45
N THR A 71 18.76 11.71 11.44
CA THR A 71 18.34 12.00 10.06
C THR A 71 17.45 10.90 9.49
N ILE A 72 17.83 9.63 9.66
CA ILE A 72 17.01 8.48 9.24
C ILE A 72 15.64 8.53 9.91
N SER A 73 15.58 8.86 11.20
CA SER A 73 14.30 8.95 11.94
C SER A 73 13.37 9.99 11.34
N VAL A 74 13.89 11.17 11.00
CA VAL A 74 13.11 12.23 10.33
C VAL A 74 12.60 11.76 8.96
N VAL A 75 13.44 11.08 8.18
CA VAL A 75 13.04 10.50 6.88
C VAL A 75 11.93 9.48 7.05
N LEU A 76 12.03 8.59 8.04
CA LEU A 76 11.00 7.58 8.33
C LEU A 76 9.68 8.21 8.76
N ILE A 77 9.72 9.29 9.55
CA ILE A 77 8.52 10.06 9.91
C ILE A 77 7.90 10.67 8.65
N GLY A 78 8.70 11.35 7.82
CA GLY A 78 8.24 11.95 6.57
C GLY A 78 7.63 10.93 5.60
N PHE A 79 8.22 9.73 5.51
CA PHE A 79 7.70 8.63 4.72
C PHE A 79 6.33 8.15 5.24
N ASN A 80 6.19 7.92 6.55
CA ASN A 80 4.91 7.53 7.15
C ASN A 80 3.81 8.56 6.89
N VAL A 81 4.12 9.84 7.07
CA VAL A 81 3.17 10.95 6.80
C VAL A 81 2.80 11.01 5.32
N THR A 82 3.77 10.83 4.41
CA THR A 82 3.52 10.84 2.97
C THR A 82 2.58 9.71 2.56
N ILE A 83 2.84 8.49 3.04
CA ILE A 83 1.98 7.34 2.76
C ILE A 83 0.57 7.56 3.34
N MET A 84 0.47 8.00 4.59
CA MET A 84 -0.82 8.36 5.18
C MET A 84 -1.55 9.45 4.37
N SER A 85 -0.83 10.42 3.81
CA SER A 85 -1.41 11.47 2.97
C SER A 85 -1.87 10.95 1.61
N VAL A 86 -1.11 10.07 0.96
CA VAL A 86 -1.47 9.49 -0.35
C VAL A 86 -2.72 8.62 -0.21
N PHE A 87 -2.79 7.80 0.84
CA PHE A 87 -3.99 7.04 1.14
C PHE A 87 -5.11 7.95 1.67
N GLY A 88 -4.83 8.93 2.53
CA GLY A 88 -5.86 9.81 3.10
C GLY A 88 -6.48 10.81 2.11
N SER A 89 -5.75 11.23 1.08
CA SER A 89 -6.21 12.26 0.12
C SER A 89 -7.14 11.71 -0.96
N SER A 90 -7.26 10.39 -1.09
CA SER A 90 -7.93 9.79 -2.24
C SER A 90 -9.22 9.09 -1.82
N TYR A 91 -10.31 9.43 -2.51
CA TYR A 91 -11.45 8.54 -2.80
C TYR A 91 -10.98 7.29 -3.56
N SER A 92 -9.95 6.61 -3.07
CA SER A 92 -9.41 5.43 -3.69
C SER A 92 -10.43 4.32 -3.50
N GLN A 93 -11.02 3.84 -4.60
CA GLN A 93 -11.82 2.62 -4.58
C GLN A 93 -11.07 1.45 -3.92
N ALA A 94 -9.73 1.50 -3.92
CA ALA A 94 -8.91 0.56 -3.17
C ALA A 94 -9.03 0.74 -1.66
N ILE A 95 -9.18 1.94 -1.09
CA ILE A 95 -9.43 2.11 0.36
C ILE A 95 -10.80 1.55 0.76
N ILE A 96 -11.79 1.69 -0.12
CA ILE A 96 -13.12 1.12 0.09
C ILE A 96 -13.04 -0.42 0.06
N ARG A 97 -12.40 -1.03 -0.94
CA ARG A 97 -12.15 -2.49 -1.01
C ARG A 97 -11.23 -3.01 0.11
N ILE A 98 -10.21 -2.24 0.51
CA ILE A 98 -9.29 -2.56 1.63
C ILE A 98 -10.01 -2.47 2.98
N SER A 99 -11.01 -1.60 3.10
CA SER A 99 -11.90 -1.55 4.27
C SER A 99 -12.82 -2.78 4.33
N GLU A 100 -13.23 -3.33 3.20
CA GLU A 100 -14.04 -4.56 3.13
C GLU A 100 -13.22 -5.81 3.53
N GLU A 101 -11.89 -5.81 3.34
CA GLU A 101 -11.00 -6.94 3.66
C GLU A 101 -10.36 -6.92 5.07
N ASN A 102 -10.79 -6.07 6.01
CA ASN A 102 -10.14 -5.86 7.33
C ASN A 102 -8.67 -5.39 7.28
N LEU A 103 -8.14 -5.03 6.11
CA LEU A 103 -6.75 -4.59 5.95
C LEU A 103 -6.56 -3.12 6.40
N SER A 104 -7.62 -2.31 6.36
CA SER A 104 -7.60 -0.90 6.79
C SER A 104 -7.23 -0.73 8.27
N ALA A 105 -7.79 -1.57 9.15
CA ALA A 105 -7.51 -1.51 10.58
C ALA A 105 -6.05 -1.84 10.91
N ASN A 106 -5.48 -2.85 10.24
CA ASN A 106 -4.07 -3.23 10.39
C ASN A 106 -3.14 -2.14 9.84
N PHE A 107 -3.47 -1.54 8.70
CA PHE A 107 -2.74 -0.41 8.14
C PHE A 107 -2.69 0.79 9.08
N ILE A 108 -3.85 1.24 9.59
CA ILE A 108 -3.93 2.37 10.53
C ILE A 108 -3.11 2.06 11.79
N THR A 109 -3.25 0.84 12.32
CA THR A 109 -2.53 0.43 13.53
C THR A 109 -1.02 0.42 13.31
N TYR A 110 -0.53 -0.19 12.23
CA TYR A 110 0.91 -0.30 11.97
C TYR A 110 1.51 1.04 11.58
N SER A 111 0.79 1.87 10.84
CA SER A 111 1.24 3.22 10.50
C SER A 111 1.33 4.09 11.75
N LYS A 112 0.32 4.07 12.63
CA LYS A 112 0.36 4.75 13.91
C LYS A 112 1.53 4.27 14.77
N ASN A 113 1.71 2.96 14.90
CA ASN A 113 2.78 2.40 15.71
C ASN A 113 4.17 2.71 15.15
N SER A 114 4.36 2.61 13.83
CA SER A 114 5.62 2.98 13.18
C SER A 114 5.92 4.46 13.38
N LEU A 115 4.92 5.35 13.21
CA LEU A 115 5.10 6.78 13.40
C LEU A 115 5.44 7.14 14.85
N VAL A 116 4.73 6.55 15.81
CA VAL A 116 5.02 6.74 17.24
C VAL A 116 6.40 6.18 17.59
N ALA A 117 6.77 4.99 17.11
CA ALA A 117 8.08 4.40 17.37
C ALA A 117 9.22 5.28 16.81
N SER A 118 9.08 5.77 15.58
CA SER A 118 10.06 6.68 14.97
C SER A 118 10.17 8.00 15.74
N PHE A 119 9.05 8.56 16.21
CA PHE A 119 9.06 9.79 16.99
C PHE A 119 9.68 9.59 18.38
N VAL A 120 9.33 8.51 19.08
CA VAL A 120 9.91 8.15 20.38
C VAL A 120 11.41 7.95 20.26
N PHE A 121 11.87 7.19 19.27
CA PHE A 121 13.29 7.02 19.06
C PHE A 121 13.99 8.33 18.72
N PHE A 122 13.42 9.18 17.87
CA PHE A 122 14.00 10.50 17.59
C PHE A 122 14.22 11.31 18.86
N ILE A 123 13.23 11.36 19.76
CA ILE A 123 13.35 12.00 21.07
C ILE A 123 14.48 11.35 21.88
N ILE A 124 14.50 10.02 21.98
CA ILE A 124 15.54 9.29 22.73
C ILE A 124 16.94 9.57 22.15
N THR A 125 17.09 9.61 20.83
CA THR A 125 18.34 9.94 20.13
C THR A 125 18.80 11.36 20.46
N MET A 126 17.89 12.34 20.48
CA MET A 126 18.21 13.73 20.83
C MET A 126 18.76 13.87 22.26
N PHE A 127 18.25 13.08 23.20
CA PHE A 127 18.68 13.12 24.60
C PHE A 127 19.74 12.07 24.93
N PHE A 128 20.29 11.37 23.93
CA PHE A 128 21.20 10.26 24.17
C PHE A 128 22.46 10.67 24.93
N ASP A 129 23.06 11.80 24.55
CA ASP A 129 24.24 12.34 25.21
C ASP A 129 23.95 13.00 26.58
N ALA A 130 22.67 13.31 26.86
CA ALA A 130 22.26 14.00 28.08
C ALA A 130 22.03 13.06 29.28
N ILE A 131 21.93 11.75 29.04
CA ILE A 131 21.58 10.75 30.07
C ILE A 131 22.83 9.89 30.36
N PRO A 132 23.59 10.16 31.44
CA PRO A 132 24.85 9.47 31.74
C PRO A 132 24.64 8.10 32.40
N LEU A 133 23.64 7.34 31.97
CA LEU A 133 23.34 6.02 32.51
C LEU A 133 23.86 4.95 31.56
N GLU A 134 24.82 4.12 31.99
CA GLU A 134 25.38 3.03 31.17
C GLU A 134 24.28 2.08 30.62
N PHE A 135 23.24 1.83 31.41
CA PHE A 135 22.13 0.98 30.97
C PHE A 135 21.28 1.61 29.85
N PHE A 136 21.38 2.93 29.66
CA PHE A 136 20.62 3.66 28.65
C PHE A 136 20.95 3.18 27.23
N ILE A 137 22.17 2.71 26.96
CA ILE A 137 22.53 2.14 25.66
C ILE A 137 21.62 0.96 25.27
N PHE A 138 21.19 0.16 26.23
CA PHE A 138 20.30 -0.98 25.97
C PHE A 138 18.87 -0.53 25.70
N ILE A 139 18.39 0.50 26.40
CA ILE A 139 17.10 1.14 26.14
C ILE A 139 17.09 1.77 24.75
N TYR A 140 18.18 2.45 24.39
CA TYR A 140 18.38 3.05 23.08
C TYR A 140 18.37 2.00 21.96
N THR A 141 19.15 0.92 22.14
CA THR A 141 19.19 -0.21 21.20
C THR A 141 17.82 -0.87 21.05
N THR A 142 17.08 -1.03 22.15
CA THR A 142 15.70 -1.57 22.12
C THR A 142 14.77 -0.68 21.31
N SER A 143 14.88 0.64 21.48
CA SER A 143 14.09 1.62 20.74
C SER A 143 14.42 1.59 19.25
N PHE A 144 15.70 1.46 18.89
CA PHE A 144 16.16 1.27 17.53
C PHE A 144 15.57 0.00 16.88
N LEU A 145 15.66 -1.14 17.58
CA LEU A 145 15.06 -2.40 17.11
C LEU A 145 13.54 -2.30 16.94
N THR A 146 12.88 -1.55 17.83
CA THR A 146 11.42 -1.33 17.76
C THR A 146 11.03 -0.59 16.49
N ILE A 147 11.78 0.45 16.09
CA ILE A 147 11.51 1.12 14.81
C ILE A 147 11.68 0.17 13.65
N ILE A 148 12.78 -0.58 13.59
CA ILE A 148 13.04 -1.49 12.46
C ILE A 148 11.88 -2.46 12.31
N VAL A 149 11.43 -3.06 13.42
CA VAL A 149 10.30 -3.99 13.42
C VAL A 149 9.02 -3.32 12.95
N GLU A 150 8.64 -2.17 13.51
CA GLU A 150 7.39 -1.50 13.12
C GLU A 150 7.45 -0.96 11.68
N PHE A 151 8.62 -0.53 11.22
CA PHE A 151 8.82 -0.08 9.84
C PHE A 151 8.70 -1.23 8.84
N ILE A 152 9.27 -2.41 9.12
CA ILE A 152 9.11 -3.61 8.30
C ILE A 152 7.63 -3.99 8.21
N ARG A 153 6.91 -4.00 9.34
CA ARG A 153 5.49 -4.35 9.40
C ARG A 153 4.63 -3.35 8.63
N PHE A 154 4.90 -2.06 8.79
CA PHE A 154 4.22 -1.01 8.05
C PHE A 154 4.46 -1.17 6.54
N THR A 155 5.71 -1.35 6.12
CA THR A 155 6.07 -1.53 4.71
C THR A 155 5.43 -2.78 4.10
N ALA A 156 5.37 -3.89 4.84
CA ALA A 156 4.72 -5.12 4.37
C ALA A 156 3.22 -4.91 4.09
N VAL A 157 2.51 -4.17 4.96
CA VAL A 157 1.09 -3.86 4.72
C VAL A 157 0.92 -2.86 3.58
N VAL A 158 1.78 -1.84 3.50
CA VAL A 158 1.79 -0.88 2.40
C VAL A 158 1.97 -1.58 1.05
N LEU A 159 2.95 -2.47 0.93
CA LEU A 159 3.18 -3.24 -0.30
C LEU A 159 1.95 -4.06 -0.69
N LYS A 160 1.35 -4.77 0.26
CA LYS A 160 0.13 -5.53 0.03
C LYS A 160 -1.04 -4.65 -0.40
N MET A 161 -1.16 -3.45 0.17
CA MET A 161 -2.17 -2.47 -0.25
C MET A 161 -1.93 -1.95 -1.66
N TYR A 162 -0.67 -1.73 -2.06
CA TYR A 162 -0.33 -1.34 -3.42
C TYR A 162 -0.63 -2.44 -4.43
N GLU A 163 -0.34 -3.71 -4.12
CA GLU A 163 -0.71 -4.86 -4.97
C GLU A 163 -2.22 -4.87 -5.23
N VAL A 164 -3.05 -4.81 -4.17
CA VAL A 164 -4.52 -4.78 -4.28
C VAL A 164 -5.02 -3.56 -5.08
N ASN A 165 -4.35 -2.41 -4.93
CA ASN A 165 -4.70 -1.19 -5.65
C ASN A 165 -4.38 -1.30 -7.15
N ILE A 166 -3.22 -1.88 -7.51
CA ILE A 166 -2.84 -2.12 -8.91
C ILE A 166 -3.81 -3.09 -9.57
N ASP A 167 -4.17 -4.18 -8.89
CA ASP A 167 -5.12 -5.16 -9.41
C ASP A 167 -6.51 -4.55 -9.61
N SER A 168 -6.99 -3.79 -8.62
CA SER A 168 -8.28 -3.09 -8.74
C SER A 168 -8.29 -2.05 -9.85
N ALA A 169 -7.20 -1.30 -10.03
CA ALA A 169 -7.06 -0.35 -11.13
C ALA A 169 -7.04 -1.08 -12.49
N SER A 170 -6.38 -2.24 -12.58
CA SER A 170 -6.37 -3.06 -13.79
C SER A 170 -7.77 -3.53 -14.17
N ASP A 171 -8.56 -3.99 -13.19
CA ASP A 171 -9.93 -4.45 -13.42
C ASP A 171 -10.86 -3.30 -13.82
N ALA A 172 -10.73 -2.13 -13.20
CA ALA A 172 -11.50 -0.95 -13.59
C ALA A 172 -11.22 -0.52 -15.04
N VAL A 173 -9.96 -0.59 -15.49
CA VAL A 173 -9.58 -0.31 -16.89
C VAL A 173 -10.20 -1.32 -17.86
N LYS A 174 -10.23 -2.61 -17.50
CA LYS A 174 -10.87 -3.65 -18.34
C LYS A 174 -12.36 -3.41 -18.50
N ILE A 175 -13.07 -3.10 -17.42
CA ILE A 175 -14.50 -2.78 -17.44
C ILE A 175 -14.74 -1.56 -18.35
N GLN A 176 -13.92 -0.52 -18.21
CA GLN A 176 -14.03 0.68 -19.03
C GLN A 176 -13.77 0.41 -20.52
N GLU A 177 -12.87 -0.52 -20.85
CA GLU A 177 -12.67 -0.98 -22.23
C GLU A 177 -13.85 -1.78 -22.77
N GLU A 178 -14.47 -2.64 -21.96
CA GLU A 178 -15.65 -3.41 -22.33
C GLU A 178 -16.84 -2.49 -22.60
N GLU A 179 -17.13 -1.55 -21.68
CA GLU A 179 -18.17 -0.53 -21.85
C GLU A 179 -17.92 0.31 -23.12
N ARG A 180 -16.67 0.69 -23.38
CA ARG A 180 -16.30 1.43 -24.59
C ARG A 180 -16.54 0.61 -25.85
N LYS A 181 -16.23 -0.69 -25.85
CA LYS A 181 -16.50 -1.59 -26.98
C LYS A 181 -18.00 -1.74 -27.22
N GLU A 182 -18.77 -1.91 -26.15
CA GLU A 182 -20.23 -2.01 -26.20
C GLU A 182 -20.85 -0.72 -26.77
N LEU A 183 -20.38 0.44 -26.30
CA LEU A 183 -20.84 1.74 -26.77
C LEU A 183 -20.48 1.98 -28.25
N ILE A 184 -19.30 1.55 -28.70
CA ILE A 184 -18.95 1.56 -30.14
C ILE A 184 -19.86 0.61 -30.94
N GLY A 185 -20.20 -0.56 -30.38
CA GLY A 185 -21.14 -1.51 -30.96
C GLY A 185 -22.53 -0.90 -31.16
N LEU A 186 -23.08 -0.31 -30.10
CA LEU A 186 -24.37 0.39 -30.14
C LEU A 186 -24.36 1.56 -31.13
N LEU A 187 -23.27 2.34 -31.21
CA LEU A 187 -23.14 3.42 -32.19
C LEU A 187 -23.11 2.89 -33.64
N ARG A 188 -22.52 1.72 -33.88
CA ARG A 188 -22.58 1.06 -35.19
C ARG A 188 -23.99 0.59 -35.52
N GLU A 189 -24.68 -0.05 -34.57
CA GLU A 189 -26.07 -0.47 -34.76
C GLU A 189 -26.99 0.71 -35.07
N ILE A 190 -26.86 1.82 -34.35
CA ILE A 190 -27.60 3.06 -34.63
C ILE A 190 -27.28 3.56 -36.05
N LYS A 191 -26.00 3.62 -36.42
CA LYS A 191 -25.59 4.04 -37.77
C LYS A 191 -26.19 3.15 -38.85
N ASP A 192 -26.18 1.84 -38.64
CA ASP A 192 -26.68 0.85 -39.59
C ASP A 192 -28.21 0.95 -39.72
N ILE A 193 -28.94 1.11 -38.61
CA ILE A 193 -30.39 1.39 -38.61
C ILE A 193 -30.70 2.65 -39.43
N TYR A 194 -30.01 3.76 -39.17
CA TYR A 194 -30.21 5.01 -39.92
C TYR A 194 -29.87 4.84 -41.40
N SER A 195 -28.86 4.05 -41.75
CA SER A 195 -28.50 3.79 -43.14
C SER A 195 -29.57 2.97 -43.87
N ILE A 196 -30.13 1.95 -43.20
CA ILE A 196 -31.22 1.11 -43.73
C ILE A 196 -32.50 1.95 -43.87
N GLN A 197 -32.83 2.78 -42.88
CA GLN A 197 -33.99 3.67 -42.92
C GLN A 197 -33.89 4.69 -44.06
N ASN A 198 -32.70 5.22 -44.34
CA ASN A 198 -32.46 6.13 -45.46
C ASN A 198 -32.61 5.42 -46.81
N ILE A 199 -32.17 4.16 -46.92
CA ILE A 199 -32.32 3.36 -48.13
C ILE A 199 -33.81 3.05 -48.37
N GLN A 200 -34.54 2.62 -47.33
CA GLN A 200 -35.97 2.29 -47.41
C GLN A 200 -36.85 3.52 -47.73
N SER A 201 -36.56 4.66 -47.10
CA SER A 201 -37.21 5.96 -47.37
C SER A 201 -36.97 6.43 -48.80
N ASN A 202 -35.75 6.31 -49.32
CA ASN A 202 -35.44 6.69 -50.70
C ASN A 202 -36.07 5.74 -51.72
N THR A 203 -36.12 4.43 -51.47
CA THR A 203 -36.81 3.48 -52.37
C THR A 203 -38.32 3.72 -52.41
N ASP A 204 -38.97 3.94 -51.27
CA ASP A 204 -40.42 4.22 -51.22
C ASP A 204 -40.77 5.55 -51.91
N HIS A 205 -39.91 6.56 -51.78
CA HIS A 205 -40.10 7.84 -52.47
C HIS A 205 -39.93 7.70 -53.99
N TYR A 206 -38.91 6.95 -54.44
CA TYR A 206 -38.66 6.67 -55.85
C TYR A 206 -39.80 5.87 -56.49
N ASP A 207 -40.32 4.85 -55.81
CA ASP A 207 -41.40 4.02 -56.33
C ASP A 207 -42.71 4.79 -56.42
N LYS A 208 -43.03 5.62 -55.40
CA LYS A 208 -44.20 6.54 -55.47
C LYS A 208 -44.07 7.57 -56.60
N MET A 209 -42.88 8.12 -56.81
CA MET A 209 -42.62 9.08 -57.89
C MET A 209 -42.71 8.41 -59.28
N LYS A 210 -42.25 7.16 -59.41
CA LYS A 210 -42.35 6.35 -60.63
C LYS A 210 -43.79 5.93 -60.94
N GLU A 211 -44.60 5.63 -59.93
CA GLU A 211 -46.04 5.39 -60.10
C GLU A 211 -46.80 6.64 -60.50
N ALA A 212 -46.49 7.80 -59.91
CA ALA A 212 -47.08 9.08 -60.28
C ALA A 212 -46.80 9.42 -61.75
N MET A 213 -45.53 9.28 -62.21
CA MET A 213 -45.18 9.48 -63.62
C MET A 213 -45.85 8.49 -64.57
N LYS A 214 -46.05 7.23 -64.16
CA LYS A 214 -46.78 6.25 -64.98
C LYS A 214 -48.27 6.59 -65.09
N LYS A 215 -48.87 7.15 -64.03
CA LYS A 215 -50.26 7.64 -64.07
C LYS A 215 -50.38 8.84 -65.01
N GLU A 216 -49.50 9.83 -64.91
CA GLU A 216 -49.49 10.99 -65.80
C GLU A 216 -49.27 10.62 -67.28
N LYS A 217 -48.36 9.68 -67.58
CA LYS A 217 -48.18 9.16 -68.95
C LYS A 217 -49.41 8.42 -69.50
N LYS A 218 -50.22 7.79 -68.65
CA LYS A 218 -51.48 7.16 -69.08
C LYS A 218 -52.58 8.18 -69.34
N THR A 219 -52.58 9.30 -68.61
CA THR A 219 -53.52 10.41 -68.82
C THR A 219 -53.17 11.19 -70.08
N ALA A 220 -51.88 11.39 -70.37
CA ALA A 220 -51.40 12.10 -71.56
C ALA A 220 -51.59 11.32 -72.88
N LYS A 221 -51.78 9.99 -72.83
CA LYS A 221 -52.10 9.15 -74.01
C LYS A 221 -53.60 9.06 -74.32
N LYS A 222 -54.46 9.69 -73.50
CA LYS A 222 -55.93 9.69 -73.65
C LYS A 222 -56.50 11.05 -74.08
N ILE A 223 -55.64 12.01 -74.39
CA ILE A 223 -55.98 13.31 -75.00
C ILE A 223 -55.54 13.26 -76.47
#